data_AF-A0AAX3T1D0-F1
#
_entry.id   AF-A0AAX3T1D0-F1
#
_cell.length_a   1.000
_cell.length_b   1.000
_cell.length_c   1.000
_cell.angle_alpha   90.00
_cell.angle_beta   90.00
_cell.angle_gamma   90.00
#
_symmetry.space_group_name_H-M   'P 1'
#
loop_
_entity.id
_entity.type
_entity.pdbx_description
1 polymer ?
#
loop_
_entity_poly.entity_id
_entity_poly.type
_entity_poly.pdbx_seq_one_letter_code
_entity_poly.pdbx_strand_id
1 'polypeptide(L)'
;MPIYGQRLEDIGMFKRKDLKPTHNLKGTFKAIRNHLFANTVGATRDEVLAQQLINVIFCKIYDERFTETESIIEFRAGINESENDVKKRILNIFEKVKRKYKEIIDSSDNISLDAKSMVYIVGKLQNWCLIEAERDIIADAFEIFIGHALKGGQGQFFTPRNVVKMMKKY
;
A
#
# COMPACT_ATOMS: atom_id res chain seq x y z
N MET A 1 -2.66 -21.64 12.74
CA MET A 1 -3.64 -21.99 13.79
C MET A 1 -3.76 -20.79 14.73
N PRO A 2 -4.97 -20.30 15.04
CA PRO A 2 -5.17 -19.21 15.99
C PRO A 2 -4.76 -19.65 17.41
N ILE A 3 -4.19 -18.71 18.17
CA ILE A 3 -3.69 -18.93 19.53
C ILE A 3 -4.90 -19.00 20.47
N TYR A 4 -4.95 -20.03 21.32
CA TYR A 4 -6.06 -20.32 22.24
C TYR A 4 -6.35 -19.10 23.14
N GLY A 5 -7.50 -18.44 22.95
CA GLY A 5 -7.97 -17.32 23.79
C GLY A 5 -8.32 -16.01 23.08
N GLN A 6 -8.00 -15.82 21.79
CA GLN A 6 -8.48 -14.66 21.03
C GLN A 6 -9.96 -14.83 20.66
N ARG A 7 -10.78 -13.81 20.89
CA ARG A 7 -12.15 -13.78 20.36
C ARG A 7 -12.07 -13.70 18.84
N LEU A 8 -13.01 -14.32 18.13
CA LEU A 8 -13.11 -14.20 16.66
C LEU A 8 -13.14 -12.74 16.18
N GLU A 9 -13.62 -11.85 17.06
CA GLU A 9 -13.72 -10.39 16.93
C GLU A 9 -12.35 -9.67 16.91
N ASP A 10 -11.33 -10.25 17.56
CA ASP A 10 -9.99 -9.67 17.68
C ASP A 10 -9.10 -10.03 16.48
N ILE A 11 -9.53 -10.97 15.64
CA ILE A 11 -8.77 -11.44 14.50
C ILE A 11 -8.77 -10.36 13.40
N GLY A 12 -7.66 -9.64 13.29
CA GLY A 12 -7.50 -8.50 12.38
C GLY A 12 -7.48 -7.14 13.08
N MET A 13 -7.55 -7.08 14.41
CA MET A 13 -7.32 -5.87 15.22
C MET A 13 -5.84 -5.74 15.55
N PHE A 14 -5.04 -5.34 14.57
CA PHE A 14 -3.60 -5.11 14.79
C PHE A 14 -3.38 -3.77 15.47
N LYS A 15 -2.66 -3.74 16.59
CA LYS A 15 -2.08 -2.49 17.08
C LYS A 15 -0.85 -2.14 16.26
N ARG A 16 -0.47 -0.86 16.24
CA ARG A 16 0.75 -0.42 15.54
C ARG A 16 1.99 -1.21 15.99
N LYS A 17 2.13 -1.48 17.29
CA LYS A 17 3.26 -2.27 17.83
C LYS A 17 3.31 -3.74 17.40
N ASP A 18 2.19 -4.29 16.94
CA ASP A 18 2.09 -5.70 16.54
C ASP A 18 2.56 -5.93 15.09
N LEU A 19 2.87 -4.84 14.37
CA LEU A 19 3.40 -4.90 13.02
C LEU A 19 4.79 -5.51 13.02
N LYS A 20 5.03 -6.42 12.07
CA LYS A 20 6.29 -7.14 11.96
C LYS A 20 7.28 -6.35 11.13
N PRO A 21 8.55 -6.22 11.56
CA PRO A 21 9.58 -5.67 10.71
C PRO A 21 9.73 -6.52 9.44
N THR A 22 10.20 -5.91 8.36
CA THR A 22 10.42 -6.59 7.09
C THR A 22 11.76 -6.20 6.49
N HIS A 23 12.48 -7.20 6.00
CA HIS A 23 13.77 -7.04 5.33
C HIS A 23 13.68 -7.23 3.81
N ASN A 24 12.56 -7.78 3.31
CA ASN A 24 12.35 -8.01 1.89
C ASN A 24 10.86 -8.19 1.58
N LEU A 25 10.30 -7.31 0.75
CA LEU A 25 8.93 -7.40 0.27
C LEU A 25 8.82 -7.71 -1.22
N LYS A 26 9.94 -7.99 -1.92
CA LYS A 26 9.97 -8.21 -3.38
C LYS A 26 8.98 -9.30 -3.81
N GLY A 27 8.93 -10.41 -3.07
CA GLY A 27 7.99 -11.51 -3.34
C GLY A 27 6.52 -11.10 -3.15
N THR A 28 6.22 -10.40 -2.05
CA THR A 28 4.87 -9.86 -1.76
C THR A 28 4.42 -8.90 -2.86
N PHE A 29 5.29 -8.00 -3.26
CA PHE A 29 5.05 -7.04 -4.32
C PHE A 29 4.84 -7.71 -5.67
N LYS A 30 5.65 -8.72 -6.03
CA LYS A 30 5.43 -9.52 -7.25
C LYS A 30 4.07 -10.23 -7.23
N ALA A 31 3.65 -10.77 -6.09
CA ALA A 31 2.34 -11.42 -5.96
C ALA A 31 1.19 -10.41 -6.13
N ILE A 32 1.28 -9.24 -5.50
CA ILE A 32 0.32 -8.13 -5.67
C ILE A 32 0.25 -7.71 -7.14
N ARG A 33 1.41 -7.54 -7.78
CA ARG A 33 1.50 -7.21 -9.21
C ARG A 33 0.68 -8.20 -10.02
N ASN A 34 1.02 -9.48 -9.94
CA ASN A 34 0.38 -10.54 -10.73
C ASN A 34 -1.14 -10.59 -10.50
N HIS A 35 -1.59 -10.37 -9.26
CA HIS A 35 -3.01 -10.29 -8.94
C HIS A 35 -3.69 -9.12 -9.65
N LEU A 36 -3.10 -7.93 -9.65
CA LEU A 36 -3.67 -6.77 -10.33
C LEU A 36 -3.73 -6.98 -11.85
N PHE A 37 -2.67 -7.51 -12.47
CA PHE A 37 -2.67 -7.81 -13.91
C PHE A 37 -3.73 -8.83 -14.31
N ALA A 38 -3.93 -9.88 -13.50
CA ALA A 38 -4.92 -10.91 -13.80
C ALA A 38 -6.38 -10.41 -13.67
N ASN A 39 -6.61 -9.40 -12.83
CA ASN A 39 -7.97 -8.92 -12.49
C ASN A 39 -8.34 -7.58 -13.13
N THR A 40 -7.46 -6.97 -13.93
CA THR A 40 -7.77 -5.75 -14.66
C THR A 40 -8.24 -6.08 -16.07
N VAL A 41 -9.48 -5.70 -16.41
CA VAL A 41 -10.04 -5.92 -17.75
C VAL A 41 -9.49 -4.88 -18.72
N GLY A 42 -8.71 -5.31 -19.72
CA GLY A 42 -8.20 -4.46 -20.81
C GLY A 42 -6.72 -4.07 -20.69
N ALA A 43 -6.25 -3.25 -21.64
CA ALA A 43 -4.86 -2.80 -21.76
C ALA A 43 -4.48 -1.70 -20.76
N THR A 44 -4.80 -1.88 -19.47
CA THR A 44 -4.36 -0.94 -18.43
C THR A 44 -2.84 -1.02 -18.34
N ARG A 45 -2.17 0.09 -18.64
CA ARG A 45 -0.71 0.17 -18.67
C ARG A 45 -0.14 -0.16 -17.30
N ASP A 46 0.98 -0.88 -17.27
CA ASP A 46 1.75 -1.21 -16.06
C ASP A 46 1.98 0.02 -15.16
N GLU A 47 2.20 1.18 -15.77
CA GLU A 47 2.38 2.46 -15.09
C GLU A 47 1.18 2.86 -14.21
N VAL A 48 -0.04 2.65 -14.71
CA VAL A 48 -1.27 2.99 -13.99
C VAL A 48 -1.43 2.06 -12.80
N LEU A 49 -1.27 0.74 -12.99
CA LEU A 49 -1.36 -0.23 -11.89
C LEU A 49 -0.27 0.00 -10.84
N ALA A 50 0.95 0.34 -11.27
CA ALA A 50 2.04 0.73 -10.39
C ALA A 50 1.64 1.96 -9.56
N GLN A 51 1.13 3.02 -10.20
CA GLN A 51 0.71 4.24 -9.49
C GLN A 51 -0.41 3.95 -8.48
N GLN A 52 -1.38 3.09 -8.83
CA GLN A 52 -2.45 2.67 -7.92
C GLN A 52 -1.89 1.98 -6.67
N LEU A 53 -0.94 1.05 -6.84
CA LEU A 53 -0.31 0.37 -5.72
C LEU A 53 0.54 1.31 -4.85
N ILE A 54 1.27 2.24 -5.48
CA ILE A 54 2.07 3.26 -4.79
C ILE A 54 1.18 4.09 -3.87
N ASN A 55 0.01 4.51 -4.35
CA ASN A 55 -0.96 5.27 -3.56
C ASN A 55 -1.45 4.46 -2.35
N VAL A 56 -1.68 3.15 -2.50
CA VAL A 56 -2.05 2.27 -1.37
C VAL A 56 -0.90 2.10 -0.38
N ILE A 57 0.35 1.99 -0.85
CA ILE A 57 1.55 1.94 0.02
C ILE A 57 1.68 3.25 0.82
N PHE A 58 1.40 4.40 0.21
CA PHE A 58 1.37 5.67 0.94
C PHE A 58 0.29 5.71 2.02
N CYS A 59 -0.87 5.10 1.79
CA CYS A 59 -1.87 4.93 2.84
C CYS A 59 -1.31 4.12 4.02
N LYS A 60 -0.62 2.99 3.76
CA LYS A 60 0.00 2.17 4.81
C LYS A 60 1.03 2.97 5.61
N ILE A 61 1.98 3.62 4.93
CA ILE A 61 3.04 4.42 5.55
C ILE A 61 2.44 5.56 6.39
N TYR A 62 1.42 6.23 5.86
CA TYR A 62 0.75 7.32 6.58
C TYR A 62 0.08 6.80 7.84
N ASP A 63 -0.73 5.75 7.72
CA ASP A 63 -1.46 5.16 8.84
C ASP A 63 -0.51 4.65 9.94
N GLU A 64 0.56 3.97 9.53
CA GLU A 64 1.63 3.58 10.45
C GLU A 64 2.24 4.79 11.14
N ARG A 65 2.60 5.85 10.41
CA ARG A 65 3.31 7.01 10.98
C ARG A 65 2.46 7.78 12.00
N PHE A 66 1.16 7.93 11.74
CA PHE A 66 0.28 8.82 12.51
C PHE A 66 -0.63 8.10 13.52
N THR A 67 -0.61 6.77 13.58
CA THR A 67 -1.32 6.00 14.61
C THR A 67 -0.43 5.79 15.83
N GLU A 68 -0.93 5.93 17.06
CA GLU A 68 -0.12 5.68 18.26
C GLU A 68 0.25 4.20 18.41
N THR A 69 1.36 3.91 19.10
CA THR A 69 1.91 2.56 19.27
C THR A 69 0.91 1.53 19.81
N GLU A 70 0.06 1.94 20.77
CA GLU A 70 -0.97 1.09 21.39
C GLU A 70 -2.32 1.12 20.67
N SER A 71 -2.47 1.97 19.66
CA SER A 71 -3.71 2.15 18.91
C SER A 71 -3.81 1.17 17.74
N ILE A 72 -5.04 0.85 17.36
CA ILE A 72 -5.36 -0.04 16.24
C ILE A 72 -5.13 0.72 14.92
N ILE A 73 -4.45 0.08 13.98
CA ILE A 73 -4.22 0.65 12.65
C ILE A 73 -5.50 0.61 11.78
N GLU A 74 -5.74 1.67 11.00
CA GLU A 74 -6.86 1.72 10.05
C GLU A 74 -6.55 0.89 8.79
N PHE A 75 -5.28 0.74 8.42
CA PHE A 75 -4.84 -0.07 7.28
C PHE A 75 -4.90 -1.57 7.63
N ARG A 76 -6.08 -2.16 7.41
CA ARG A 76 -6.36 -3.58 7.68
C ARG A 76 -7.56 -4.09 6.90
N ALA A 77 -7.69 -5.40 6.84
CA ALA A 77 -8.85 -6.12 6.35
C ALA A 77 -9.20 -7.25 7.34
N GLY A 78 -10.40 -7.19 7.93
CA GLY A 78 -10.91 -8.23 8.83
C GLY A 78 -11.44 -9.46 8.07
N ILE A 79 -11.50 -10.62 8.76
CA ILE A 79 -11.89 -11.92 8.16
C ILE A 79 -13.33 -11.92 7.61
N ASN A 80 -14.24 -11.19 8.24
CA ASN A 80 -15.65 -11.09 7.84
C ASN A 80 -16.05 -9.63 7.54
N GLU A 81 -15.06 -8.79 7.22
CA GLU A 81 -15.32 -7.40 6.87
C GLU A 81 -15.72 -7.28 5.41
N SER A 82 -16.71 -6.42 5.12
CA SER A 82 -17.12 -6.14 3.75
C SER A 82 -15.96 -5.53 2.96
N GLU A 83 -15.73 -6.03 1.74
CA GLU A 83 -14.69 -5.52 0.85
C GLU A 83 -14.87 -4.01 0.57
N ASN A 84 -16.12 -3.54 0.52
CA ASN A 84 -16.45 -2.14 0.33
C ASN A 84 -16.10 -1.28 1.55
N ASP A 85 -16.20 -1.83 2.77
CA ASP A 85 -15.83 -1.11 3.99
C ASP A 85 -14.33 -0.97 4.09
N VAL A 86 -13.58 -2.03 3.77
CA VAL A 86 -12.11 -1.97 3.64
C VAL A 86 -11.72 -0.92 2.60
N LYS A 87 -12.32 -0.96 1.40
CA LYS A 87 -12.05 0.02 0.34
C LYS A 87 -12.34 1.44 0.80
N LYS A 88 -13.49 1.69 1.40
CA LYS A 88 -13.87 3.01 1.92
C LYS A 88 -12.87 3.51 2.97
N ARG A 89 -12.44 2.64 3.88
CA ARG A 89 -11.44 2.99 4.90
C ARG A 89 -10.10 3.38 4.27
N ILE A 90 -9.58 2.60 3.31
CA ILE A 90 -8.32 2.94 2.63
C ILE A 90 -8.43 4.24 1.83
N LEU A 91 -9.56 4.50 1.17
CA LEU A 91 -9.79 5.77 0.47
C LEU A 91 -9.83 6.96 1.45
N ASN A 92 -10.41 6.80 2.63
CA ASN A 92 -10.38 7.85 3.66
C ASN A 92 -8.96 8.15 4.14
N ILE A 93 -8.11 7.13 4.30
CA ILE A 93 -6.68 7.31 4.59
C ILE A 93 -6.02 8.06 3.43
N PHE A 94 -6.34 7.72 2.18
CA PHE A 94 -5.78 8.38 1.00
C PHE A 94 -6.11 9.88 0.93
N GLU A 95 -7.32 10.28 1.32
CA GLU A 95 -7.66 11.71 1.44
C GLU A 95 -6.82 12.43 2.52
N LYS A 96 -6.50 11.76 3.63
CA LYS A 96 -5.57 12.28 4.65
C LYS A 96 -4.15 12.42 4.07
N VAL A 97 -3.70 11.41 3.31
CA VAL A 97 -2.41 11.38 2.62
C VAL A 97 -2.29 12.55 1.63
N LYS A 98 -3.28 12.76 0.76
CA LYS A 98 -3.34 13.90 -0.19
C LYS A 98 -3.22 15.24 0.52
N ARG A 99 -3.94 15.42 1.63
CA ARG A 99 -3.88 16.66 2.42
C ARG A 99 -2.52 16.90 3.08
N LYS A 100 -1.84 15.84 3.51
CA LYS A 100 -0.55 15.93 4.21
C LYS A 100 0.62 16.13 3.25
N TYR A 101 0.58 15.48 2.09
CA TYR A 101 1.68 15.44 1.13
C TYR A 101 1.27 16.10 -0.20
N LYS A 102 0.65 17.28 -0.16
CA LYS A 102 0.17 18.02 -1.34
C LYS A 102 1.29 18.38 -2.34
N GLU A 103 2.55 18.41 -1.89
CA GLU A 103 3.70 18.68 -2.77
C GLU A 103 4.20 17.43 -3.51
N ILE A 104 3.62 16.28 -3.17
CA ILE A 104 3.94 14.93 -3.62
C ILE A 104 2.74 14.35 -4.36
N ILE A 105 1.51 14.48 -3.87
CA ILE A 105 0.34 13.83 -4.47
C ILE A 105 -0.62 14.90 -4.96
N ASP A 106 -1.06 14.77 -6.21
CA ASP A 106 -1.99 15.73 -6.80
C ASP A 106 -3.39 15.57 -6.19
N SER A 107 -4.13 16.66 -6.09
CA SER A 107 -5.54 16.61 -5.65
C SER A 107 -6.42 15.73 -6.54
N SER A 108 -6.07 15.62 -7.84
CA SER A 108 -6.74 14.79 -8.84
C SER A 108 -6.34 13.32 -8.78
N ASP A 109 -5.27 12.96 -8.05
CA ASP A 109 -4.91 11.56 -7.86
C ASP A 109 -6.03 10.81 -7.11
N ASN A 110 -6.32 9.61 -7.61
CA ASN A 110 -7.34 8.74 -7.05
C ASN A 110 -6.87 7.27 -7.01
N ILE A 111 -7.53 6.48 -6.16
CA ILE A 111 -7.40 5.03 -6.17
C ILE A 111 -8.67 4.44 -6.78
N SER A 112 -8.57 3.88 -7.98
CA SER A 112 -9.66 3.32 -8.78
C SER A 112 -9.77 1.79 -8.68
N LEU A 113 -8.93 1.14 -7.88
CA LEU A 113 -8.96 -0.31 -7.62
C LEU A 113 -10.35 -0.79 -7.19
N ASP A 114 -10.77 -1.96 -7.69
CA ASP A 114 -11.98 -2.63 -7.21
C ASP A 114 -11.82 -3.12 -5.76
N ALA A 115 -12.94 -3.43 -5.10
CA ALA A 115 -12.94 -3.77 -3.69
C ALA A 115 -12.14 -5.06 -3.39
N LYS A 116 -12.17 -6.06 -4.28
CA LYS A 116 -11.43 -7.32 -4.13
C LYS A 116 -9.93 -7.09 -4.23
N SER A 117 -9.50 -6.33 -5.24
CA SER A 117 -8.09 -5.97 -5.40
C SER A 117 -7.58 -5.16 -4.20
N MET A 118 -8.39 -4.24 -3.67
CA MET A 118 -8.03 -3.50 -2.46
C MET A 118 -7.82 -4.42 -1.26
N VAL A 119 -8.78 -5.31 -0.97
CA VAL A 119 -8.68 -6.28 0.14
C VAL A 119 -7.46 -7.18 -0.03
N TYR A 120 -7.18 -7.64 -1.25
CA TYR A 120 -6.01 -8.46 -1.53
C TYR A 120 -4.70 -7.75 -1.17
N ILE A 121 -4.53 -6.50 -1.64
CA ILE A 121 -3.33 -5.70 -1.34
C ILE A 121 -3.21 -5.46 0.16
N VAL A 122 -4.29 -5.03 0.80
CA VAL A 122 -4.31 -4.75 2.23
C VAL A 122 -3.96 -6.00 3.03
N GLY A 123 -4.55 -7.15 2.71
CA GLY A 123 -4.27 -8.42 3.37
C GLY A 123 -2.80 -8.87 3.25
N LYS A 124 -2.14 -8.54 2.13
CA LYS A 124 -0.71 -8.84 1.92
C LYS A 124 0.22 -7.91 2.71
N LEU A 125 -0.19 -6.66 2.95
CA LEU A 125 0.65 -5.63 3.57
C LEU A 125 0.36 -5.38 5.05
N GLN A 126 -0.85 -5.69 5.54
CA GLN A 126 -1.32 -5.28 6.87
C GLN A 126 -0.46 -5.76 8.04
N ASN A 127 0.24 -6.90 7.90
CA ASN A 127 1.07 -7.47 8.97
C ASN A 127 2.47 -6.86 9.05
N TRP A 128 2.88 -6.08 8.05
CA TRP A 128 4.25 -5.58 7.94
C TRP A 128 4.32 -4.11 8.36
N CYS A 129 5.41 -3.77 9.04
CA CYS A 129 5.83 -2.41 9.33
C CYS A 129 6.67 -1.89 8.15
N LEU A 130 6.17 -0.88 7.44
CA LEU A 130 6.87 -0.27 6.29
C LEU A 130 7.69 0.95 6.69
N ILE A 131 7.36 1.65 7.79
CA ILE A 131 8.13 2.82 8.25
C ILE A 131 9.51 2.46 8.81
N GLU A 132 9.64 1.26 9.36
CA GLU A 132 10.90 0.71 9.88
C GLU A 132 11.63 -0.15 8.84
N ALA A 133 11.02 -0.36 7.67
CA ALA A 133 11.72 -0.97 6.56
C ALA A 133 12.87 -0.05 6.13
N GLU A 134 14.04 -0.63 5.88
CA GLU A 134 15.18 0.13 5.36
C GLU A 134 14.77 0.90 4.11
N ARG A 135 15.27 2.14 3.95
CA ARG A 135 14.93 3.02 2.81
C ARG A 135 15.12 2.30 1.47
N ASP A 136 16.10 1.41 1.39
CA ASP A 136 16.41 0.61 0.22
C ASP A 136 15.32 -0.40 -0.11
N ILE A 137 14.57 -0.92 0.87
CA ILE A 137 13.44 -1.85 0.63
C ILE A 137 12.29 -1.14 -0.07
N ILE A 138 12.01 0.09 0.36
CA ILE A 138 11.00 0.94 -0.26
C ILE A 138 11.47 1.30 -1.68
N ALA A 139 12.73 1.70 -1.86
CA ALA A 139 13.32 1.99 -3.17
C ALA A 139 13.30 0.79 -4.12
N ASP A 140 13.67 -0.40 -3.64
CA ASP A 140 13.64 -1.66 -4.37
C ASP A 140 12.23 -2.04 -4.80
N ALA A 141 11.25 -1.85 -3.90
CA ALA A 141 9.85 -2.06 -4.24
C ALA A 141 9.42 -1.13 -5.37
N PHE A 142 9.75 0.16 -5.24
CA PHE A 142 9.51 1.15 -6.28
C PHE A 142 10.21 0.77 -7.59
N GLU A 143 11.45 0.29 -7.58
CA GLU A 143 12.15 -0.17 -8.78
C GLU A 143 11.47 -1.38 -9.45
N ILE A 144 10.93 -2.33 -8.70
CA ILE A 144 10.22 -3.50 -9.25
C ILE A 144 8.95 -3.10 -10.02
N PHE A 145 8.25 -2.05 -9.58
CA PHE A 145 7.04 -1.57 -10.24
C PHE A 145 7.30 -0.49 -11.28
N ILE A 146 8.19 0.45 -10.97
CA ILE A 146 8.54 1.59 -11.83
C ILE A 146 9.54 1.15 -12.90
N GLY A 147 10.57 0.38 -12.57
CA GLY A 147 11.63 -0.02 -13.52
C GLY A 147 11.16 -0.86 -14.70
N HIS A 148 10.06 -1.62 -14.55
CA HIS A 148 9.42 -2.33 -15.67
C HIS A 148 8.43 -1.45 -16.45
N ALA A 149 7.68 -0.59 -15.75
CA ALA A 149 6.71 0.31 -16.37
C ALA A 149 7.41 1.43 -17.19
N LEU A 150 8.60 1.88 -16.76
CA LEU A 150 9.41 2.92 -17.40
C LEU A 150 10.20 2.49 -18.63
N LYS A 151 10.36 1.19 -18.88
CA LYS A 151 11.15 0.70 -20.02
C LYS A 151 10.36 0.67 -21.33
N GLY A 152 9.06 0.97 -21.31
CA GLY A 152 8.22 0.97 -22.50
C GLY A 152 7.66 2.35 -22.85
N GLY A 153 8.27 3.06 -23.81
CA GLY A 153 7.63 4.19 -24.46
C GLY A 153 8.56 5.19 -25.13
N GLN A 154 9.21 6.06 -24.35
CA GLN A 154 9.80 7.31 -24.88
C GLN A 154 10.92 7.90 -24.01
N GLY A 155 11.80 7.08 -23.39
CA GLY A 155 13.03 7.59 -22.73
C GLY A 155 12.83 8.61 -21.58
N GLN A 156 11.60 8.83 -21.11
CA GLN A 156 11.32 9.65 -19.94
C GLN A 156 11.32 8.76 -18.71
N PHE A 157 12.35 8.90 -17.89
CA PHE A 157 12.39 8.33 -16.55
C PHE A 157 11.29 8.98 -15.71
N PHE A 158 10.12 8.37 -15.68
CA PHE A 158 9.07 8.68 -14.71
C PHE A 158 9.48 8.08 -13.36
N THR A 159 10.57 8.56 -12.76
CA THR A 159 10.63 8.51 -11.30
C THR A 159 9.58 9.51 -10.86
N PRO A 160 8.41 9.10 -10.32
CA PRO A 160 7.44 10.08 -9.89
C PRO A 160 8.17 10.95 -8.87
N ARG A 161 8.29 12.25 -9.14
CA ARG A 161 9.00 13.21 -8.25
C ARG A 161 8.58 13.03 -6.79
N ASN A 162 7.35 12.55 -6.62
CA ASN A 162 6.64 12.10 -5.45
C ASN A 162 7.48 11.14 -4.57
N VAL A 163 7.99 10.06 -5.15
CA VAL A 163 8.71 8.99 -4.44
C VAL A 163 10.07 9.49 -3.95
N VAL A 164 10.82 10.19 -4.80
CA VAL A 164 12.14 10.75 -4.47
C VAL A 164 12.04 11.84 -3.41
N LYS A 165 11.04 12.74 -3.51
CA LYS A 165 10.80 13.78 -2.50
C LYS A 165 10.37 13.18 -1.17
N MET A 166 9.59 12.10 -1.17
CA MET A 166 9.22 11.40 0.05
C MET A 166 10.46 10.77 0.70
N MET A 167 11.32 10.07 -0.05
CA MET A 167 12.55 9.47 0.48
C MET A 167 13.52 10.49 1.08
N LYS A 168 13.50 11.75 0.60
CA LYS A 168 14.27 12.85 1.20
C LYS A 168 13.65 13.42 2.48
N LYS A 169 12.34 13.27 2.67
CA LYS A 169 11.61 13.60 3.91
C LYS A 169 11.48 12.41 4.87
N TYR A 170 12.06 11.26 4.49
CA TYR A 170 12.29 10.08 5.33
C TYR A 170 13.61 10.23 6.09
#